data_AF-A0A9W6XCX6-F1
#
_entry.id   AF-A0A9W6XCX6-F1
#
_cell.length_a   1.000
_cell.length_b   1.000
_cell.length_c   1.000
_cell.angle_alpha   90.00
_cell.angle_beta   90.00
_cell.angle_gamma   90.00
#
_symmetry.space_group_name_H-M   'P 1'
#
loop_
_entity.id
_entity.type
_entity.pdbx_description
1 polymer ?
#
loop_
_entity_poly.entity_id
_entity_poly.type
_entity_poly.pdbx_seq_one_letter_code
_entity_poly.pdbx_strand_id
1 'polypeptide(L)'
;MLVTHAFVDLWRMIEEDKSFDKALFDLLDEPERDFMKYCLNKCKITSRGFESAYNQLLDGLVKRLKMLEGAKNIGDDSPLIKTELKSILDKLYEKGVFSTSYYSQFKRLMKL
;
A
#
# COMPACT_ATOMS: atom_id res chain seq x y z
N MET A 1 -19.51 5.72 -0.10
CA MET A 1 -18.27 6.24 0.49
C MET A 1 -18.24 7.74 0.21
N LEU A 2 -18.20 8.57 1.25
CA LEU A 2 -17.94 9.99 1.10
C LEU A 2 -16.42 10.17 1.11
N VAL A 3 -15.88 10.96 0.20
CA VAL A 3 -14.45 11.31 0.15
C VAL A 3 -14.24 12.70 0.76
N THR A 4 -13.04 12.95 1.27
CA THR A 4 -12.62 14.21 1.88
C THR A 4 -12.41 15.31 0.84
N HIS A 5 -12.36 16.57 1.30
CA HIS A 5 -11.97 17.69 0.44
C HIS A 5 -10.55 17.52 -0.12
N ALA A 6 -9.62 17.00 0.69
CA ALA A 6 -8.25 16.72 0.23
C ALA A 6 -8.23 15.75 -0.95
N PHE A 7 -9.12 14.75 -0.97
CA PHE A 7 -9.28 13.85 -2.13
C PHE A 7 -9.70 14.62 -3.37
N VAL A 8 -10.74 15.44 -3.26
CA VAL A 8 -11.31 16.19 -4.39
C VAL A 8 -10.29 17.19 -4.93
N ASP A 9 -9.60 17.91 -4.06
CA ASP A 9 -8.58 18.89 -4.44
C ASP A 9 -7.39 18.22 -5.12
N LEU A 10 -6.88 17.12 -4.56
CA LEU A 10 -5.78 16.38 -5.17
C LEU A 10 -6.18 15.77 -6.52
N TRP A 11 -7.40 15.22 -6.62
CA TRP A 11 -7.92 14.70 -7.89
C TRP A 11 -7.94 15.79 -8.95
N ARG A 12 -8.50 16.95 -8.62
CA ARG A 12 -8.58 18.10 -9.52
C ARG A 12 -7.19 18.56 -9.99
N MET A 13 -6.23 18.70 -9.07
CA MET A 13 -4.85 19.07 -9.40
C MET A 13 -4.18 18.07 -10.36
N ILE A 14 -4.42 16.78 -10.16
CA ILE A 14 -3.87 15.73 -11.03
C ILE A 14 -4.54 15.75 -12.41
N GLU A 15 -5.86 15.86 -12.46
CA GLU A 15 -6.62 15.77 -13.70
C GLU A 15 -6.51 17.05 -14.54
N GLU A 16 -6.71 18.22 -13.94
CA GLU A 16 -6.74 19.52 -14.63
C GLU A 16 -5.32 20.08 -14.79
N ASP A 17 -4.59 20.23 -13.69
CA ASP A 17 -3.31 20.96 -13.66
C ASP A 17 -2.10 20.08 -14.00
N LYS A 18 -2.31 18.76 -14.10
CA LYS A 18 -1.24 17.74 -14.27
C LYS A 18 -0.16 17.85 -13.19
N SER A 19 -0.54 18.32 -12.01
CA SER A 19 0.35 18.52 -10.87
C SER A 19 0.05 17.53 -9.75
N PHE A 20 0.89 17.50 -8.71
CA PHE A 20 0.72 16.62 -7.56
C PHE A 20 1.18 17.33 -6.30
N ASP A 21 0.33 17.31 -5.27
CA ASP A 21 0.64 17.83 -3.94
C ASP A 21 0.77 16.68 -2.94
N LYS A 22 1.96 16.56 -2.35
CA LYS A 22 2.26 15.50 -1.37
C LYS A 22 1.56 15.73 -0.03
N ALA A 23 1.36 16.98 0.39
CA ALA A 23 0.67 17.29 1.62
C ALA A 23 -0.80 16.89 1.55
N LEU A 24 -1.48 17.17 0.41
CA LEU A 24 -2.85 16.67 0.19
C LEU A 24 -2.92 15.15 0.17
N PHE A 25 -1.96 14.49 -0.48
CA PHE A 25 -1.86 13.03 -0.46
C PHE A 25 -1.69 12.45 0.95
N ASP A 26 -0.91 13.13 1.80
CA ASP A 26 -0.66 12.70 3.18
C ASP A 26 -1.88 12.84 4.10
N LEU A 27 -2.83 13.72 3.75
CA LEU A 27 -4.11 13.85 4.44
C LEU A 27 -5.09 12.72 4.10
N LEU A 28 -4.93 12.05 2.96
CA LEU A 28 -5.80 10.95 2.56
C LEU A 28 -5.58 9.75 3.47
N ASP A 29 -6.67 9.11 3.89
CA ASP A 29 -6.57 7.80 4.52
C ASP A 29 -6.23 6.71 3.49
N GLU A 30 -5.96 5.50 3.97
CA GLU A 30 -5.60 4.40 3.08
C GLU A 30 -6.72 4.01 2.09
N PRO A 31 -7.99 3.85 2.51
CA PRO A 31 -9.11 3.66 1.57
C PRO A 31 -9.19 4.72 0.46
N GLU A 32 -8.99 6.00 0.81
CA GLU A 32 -8.99 7.09 -0.16
C GLU A 32 -7.83 7.01 -1.15
N ARG A 33 -6.62 6.68 -0.69
CA ARG A 33 -5.46 6.49 -1.58
C ARG A 33 -5.67 5.31 -2.53
N ASP A 34 -6.21 4.21 -2.03
CA ASP A 34 -6.52 3.03 -2.84
C ASP A 34 -7.61 3.33 -3.88
N PHE A 35 -8.65 4.05 -3.46
CA PHE A 35 -9.72 4.47 -4.35
C PHE A 35 -9.21 5.45 -5.42
N MET A 36 -8.36 6.41 -5.04
CA MET A 36 -7.75 7.32 -6.01
C MET A 36 -6.88 6.56 -7.01
N LYS A 37 -6.05 5.62 -6.56
CA LYS A 37 -5.24 4.77 -7.45
C LYS A 37 -6.13 3.99 -8.41
N TYR A 38 -7.24 3.43 -7.93
CA TYR A 38 -8.23 2.77 -8.77
C TYR A 38 -8.82 3.72 -9.83
N CYS A 39 -9.26 4.91 -9.42
CA CYS A 39 -9.84 5.92 -10.32
C CYS A 39 -8.84 6.39 -11.38
N LEU A 40 -7.61 6.71 -11.00
CA LEU A 40 -6.54 7.10 -11.93
C LEU A 40 -6.27 6.01 -12.97
N ASN A 41 -6.17 4.75 -12.52
CA ASN A 41 -5.97 3.61 -13.41
C ASN A 41 -7.16 3.42 -14.37
N LYS A 42 -8.40 3.50 -13.88
CA LYS A 42 -9.62 3.32 -14.70
C LYS A 42 -9.82 4.43 -15.72
N CYS A 43 -9.54 5.67 -15.34
CA CYS A 43 -9.63 6.83 -16.22
C CYS A 43 -8.39 6.99 -17.12
N LYS A 44 -7.37 6.11 -16.99
CA LYS A 44 -6.09 6.19 -17.71
C LYS A 44 -5.37 7.53 -17.49
N ILE A 45 -5.52 8.12 -16.32
CA ILE A 45 -4.85 9.34 -15.90
C ILE A 45 -3.52 8.94 -15.26
N THR A 46 -2.42 9.51 -15.75
CA THR A 46 -1.08 9.26 -15.21
C THR A 46 -0.67 10.41 -14.30
N SER A 47 -0.10 10.07 -13.14
CA SER A 47 0.52 11.04 -12.23
C SER A 47 1.74 10.42 -11.58
N ARG A 48 2.93 10.82 -12.05
CA ARG A 48 4.20 10.30 -11.53
C ARG A 48 4.38 10.61 -10.03
N GLY A 49 3.93 11.79 -9.60
CA GLY A 49 3.99 12.21 -8.19
C GLY A 49 3.14 11.30 -7.30
N PHE A 50 1.90 11.05 -7.71
CA PHE A 50 1.00 10.14 -6.99
C PHE A 50 1.56 8.71 -6.96
N GLU A 51 2.01 8.19 -8.10
CA GLU A 51 2.57 6.83 -8.17
C GLU A 51 3.81 6.67 -7.29
N SER A 52 4.71 7.66 -7.29
CA SER A 52 5.89 7.67 -6.42
C SER A 52 5.49 7.66 -4.94
N ALA A 53 4.58 8.54 -4.53
CA ALA A 53 4.12 8.63 -3.14
C ALA A 53 3.40 7.35 -2.68
N TYR A 54 2.55 6.77 -3.53
CA TYR A 54 1.84 5.53 -3.24
C TYR A 54 2.82 4.34 -3.14
N ASN A 55 3.78 4.23 -4.05
CA ASN A 55 4.79 3.18 -4.02
C ASN A 55 5.71 3.28 -2.80
N GLN A 56 6.02 4.49 -2.32
CA GLN A 56 6.77 4.67 -1.07
C GLN A 56 6.05 4.07 0.15
N LEU A 57 4.71 4.12 0.19
CA LEU A 57 3.94 3.47 1.25
C LEU A 57 4.05 1.94 1.17
N LEU A 58 3.93 1.40 -0.05
CA LEU A 58 4.09 -0.04 -0.29
C LEU A 58 5.49 -0.53 0.06
N ASP A 59 6.52 0.22 -0.31
CA ASP A 59 7.91 -0.09 0.02
C ASP A 59 8.15 -0.10 1.53
N GLY A 60 7.49 0.81 2.27
CA GLY A 60 7.49 0.82 3.73
C GLY A 60 6.93 -0.50 4.31
N LEU A 61 5.80 -0.96 3.79
CA LEU A 61 5.19 -2.24 4.17
C LEU A 61 6.09 -3.44 3.81
N VAL A 62 6.70 -3.45 2.62
CA VAL A 62 7.62 -4.51 2.20
C VAL A 62 8.86 -4.56 3.09
N LYS A 63 9.42 -3.39 3.45
CA LYS A 63 10.56 -3.32 4.39
C LYS A 63 10.16 -3.86 5.77
N ARG A 64 8.99 -3.47 6.29
CA ARG A 64 8.49 -3.97 7.56
C ARG A 64 8.27 -5.48 7.53
N LEU A 65 7.71 -6.01 6.45
CA LEU A 65 7.52 -7.46 6.24
C LEU A 65 8.86 -8.21 6.33
N LYS A 66 9.90 -7.72 5.62
CA LYS A 66 11.25 -8.32 5.67
C LYS A 66 11.88 -8.25 7.06
N MET A 67 11.66 -7.17 7.79
CA MET A 67 12.14 -7.06 9.17
C MET A 67 11.48 -8.09 10.09
N LEU A 68 10.16 -8.28 9.97
CA LEU A 68 9.41 -9.27 10.76
C LEU A 68 9.81 -10.70 10.39
N GLU A 69 10.04 -10.97 9.10
CA GLU A 69 10.59 -12.24 8.63
C GLU A 69 11.98 -12.51 9.23
N GLY A 70 12.85 -11.49 9.23
CA GLY A 70 14.16 -11.56 9.87
C GLY A 70 14.08 -11.85 11.37
N ALA A 71 13.19 -11.16 12.09
CA ALA A 71 12.96 -11.36 13.52
C ALA A 71 12.51 -12.81 13.83
N LYS A 72 11.60 -13.35 13.02
CA LYS A 72 11.18 -14.74 13.16
C LYS A 72 12.33 -15.72 12.89
N ASN A 73 13.13 -15.47 11.87
CA ASN A 73 14.24 -16.35 11.50
C ASN A 73 15.35 -16.40 12.56
N ILE A 74 15.49 -15.37 13.40
CA ILE A 74 16.42 -15.36 14.54
C ILE A 74 15.80 -15.91 15.84
N GLY A 75 14.56 -16.40 15.79
CA GLY A 75 13.90 -17.11 16.89
C GLY A 75 12.84 -16.32 17.65
N ASP A 76 12.42 -15.13 17.20
CA ASP A 76 11.28 -14.42 17.80
C ASP A 76 9.96 -15.02 17.31
N ASP A 77 9.39 -15.90 18.13
CA ASP A 77 8.11 -16.58 17.86
C ASP A 77 6.91 -15.90 18.57
N SER A 78 7.01 -14.61 18.86
CA SER A 78 5.90 -13.84 19.43
C SER A 78 4.63 -13.94 18.55
N PRO A 79 3.46 -14.25 19.14
CA PRO A 79 2.18 -14.23 18.42
C PRO A 79 1.85 -12.89 17.77
N LEU A 80 2.41 -11.79 18.31
CA LEU A 80 2.23 -10.45 17.76
C LEU A 80 2.94 -10.29 16.41
N ILE A 81 4.16 -10.81 16.29
CA ILE A 81 4.92 -10.79 15.01
C ILE A 81 4.17 -11.59 13.96
N LYS A 82 3.67 -12.77 14.32
CA LYS A 82 2.91 -13.63 13.40
C LYS A 82 1.66 -12.92 12.88
N THR A 83 0.93 -12.24 13.76
CA THR A 83 -0.27 -11.48 13.43
C THR A 83 0.04 -10.31 12.51
N GLU A 84 1.06 -9.51 12.84
CA GLU A 84 1.46 -8.34 12.04
C GLU A 84 1.96 -8.77 10.66
N LEU A 85 2.80 -9.80 10.60
CA LEU A 85 3.38 -10.32 9.36
C LEU A 85 2.29 -10.85 8.42
N LYS A 86 1.27 -11.56 8.95
CA LYS A 86 0.10 -11.97 8.17
C LYS A 86 -0.69 -10.76 7.65
N SER A 87 -0.98 -9.79 8.52
CA SER A 87 -1.75 -8.59 8.13
C SER A 87 -1.06 -7.79 7.02
N ILE A 88 0.25 -7.59 7.11
CA ILE A 88 1.03 -6.89 6.07
C ILE A 88 1.07 -7.70 4.77
N LEU A 89 1.28 -9.01 4.86
CA LEU A 89 1.29 -9.90 3.70
C LEU A 89 -0.05 -9.88 2.95
N ASP A 90 -1.15 -10.03 3.68
CA ASP A 90 -2.51 -10.01 3.11
C ASP A 90 -2.77 -8.65 2.42
N LYS A 91 -2.42 -7.53 3.09
CA LYS A 91 -2.57 -6.18 2.51
C LYS A 91 -1.76 -5.99 1.23
N LEU A 92 -0.50 -6.43 1.19
CA LEU A 92 0.35 -6.32 -0.01
C LEU A 92 -0.17 -7.19 -1.16
N TYR A 93 -0.77 -8.35 -0.85
CA TYR A 93 -1.41 -9.19 -1.84
C TYR A 93 -2.68 -8.54 -2.41
N GLU A 94 -3.56 -8.00 -1.56
CA GLU A 94 -4.78 -7.30 -1.98
C GLU A 94 -4.48 -6.08 -2.86
N LYS A 95 -3.38 -5.37 -2.60
CA LYS A 95 -2.90 -4.24 -3.41
C LYS A 95 -2.16 -4.67 -4.69
N GLY A 96 -2.06 -5.97 -4.98
CA GLY A 96 -1.45 -6.51 -6.20
C GLY A 96 0.08 -6.40 -6.25
N VAL A 97 0.74 -6.19 -5.12
CA VAL A 97 2.21 -6.12 -5.04
C VAL A 97 2.84 -7.49 -5.24
N PHE A 98 2.20 -8.54 -4.72
CA PHE A 98 2.67 -9.92 -4.81
C PHE A 98 1.80 -10.78 -5.70
N SER A 99 2.43 -11.71 -6.42
CA SER A 99 1.71 -12.77 -7.13
C SER A 99 1.05 -13.74 -6.15
N THR A 100 -0.01 -14.42 -6.60
CA THR A 100 -0.65 -15.50 -5.84
C THR A 100 0.34 -16.61 -5.46
N SER A 101 1.32 -16.90 -6.34
CA SER A 101 2.36 -17.90 -6.05
C SER A 101 3.27 -17.48 -4.90
N TYR A 102 3.75 -16.23 -4.89
CA TYR A 102 4.58 -15.71 -3.82
C TYR A 102 3.81 -15.67 -2.49
N TYR A 103 2.60 -15.12 -2.51
CA TYR A 103 1.71 -15.07 -1.34
C TYR A 103 1.52 -16.45 -0.69
N SER A 104 1.17 -17.44 -1.50
CA SER A 104 0.91 -18.81 -1.03
C SER A 104 2.17 -19.48 -0.46
N GLN A 105 3.32 -19.31 -1.13
CA GLN A 105 4.59 -19.85 -0.67
C GLN A 105 5.02 -19.23 0.66
N PHE A 106 4.93 -17.91 0.77
CA PHE A 106 5.30 -17.17 1.98
C PHE A 106 4.43 -17.58 3.17
N LYS A 107 3.10 -17.64 2.98
CA LYS A 107 2.15 -18.07 4.00
C LYS A 107 2.46 -19.48 4.53
N ARG A 108 2.80 -20.40 3.63
CA ARG A 108 3.20 -21.78 3.97
C ARG A 108 4.50 -21.82 4.77
N LEU A 109 5.55 -21.14 4.31
CA LEU A 109 6.86 -21.10 4.98
C LEU A 109 6.76 -20.52 6.39
N MET A 110 5.97 -19.45 6.53
CA MET A 110 5.81 -18.72 7.78
C MET A 110 4.72 -19.30 8.69
N LYS A 111 4.03 -20.38 8.27
CA LYS A 111 2.95 -21.07 9.00
C LYS A 111 1.81 -20.12 9.43
N LEU A 112 1.39 -19.19 8.56
CA LEU A 112 0.40 -18.12 8.83
C LEU A 112 -1.04 -18.46 8.47
#